data_AF-A0A2S9GPU5-F1
#
_entry.id   AF-A0A2S9GPU5-F1
#
_cell.length_a   1.000
_cell.length_b   1.000
_cell.length_c   1.000
_cell.angle_alpha   90.00
_cell.angle_beta   90.00
_cell.angle_gamma   90.00
#
_symmetry.space_group_name_H-M   'P 1'
#
loop_
_entity.id
_entity.type
_entity.pdbx_description
1 polymer ?
#
loop_
_entity_poly.entity_id
_entity_poly.type
_entity_poly.pdbx_seq_one_letter_code
_entity_poly.pdbx_strand_id
1 'polypeptide(L)' 'AGKRGKGLASEVALARQDAPVKGNQHLGFAKALVHEMPYTMAALEAGVLSEYRATLIVRESACLSLEHRRQLDE' A
#
# COMPACT_ATOMS: atom_id res chain seq x y z
N ALA A 1 8.15 -25.14 1.69
CA ALA A 1 8.15 -23.69 1.97
C ALA A 1 8.10 -22.81 0.70
N GLY A 2 8.75 -23.18 -0.42
CA GLY A 2 8.97 -22.28 -1.58
C GLY A 2 7.77 -21.84 -2.44
N LYS A 3 6.53 -22.19 -2.10
CA LYS A 3 5.31 -21.70 -2.81
C LYS A 3 4.38 -20.87 -1.92
N ARG A 4 4.76 -20.63 -0.65
CA ARG A 4 3.96 -19.83 0.28
C ARG A 4 3.76 -18.42 -0.28
N GLY A 5 2.52 -17.96 -0.30
CA GLY A 5 2.16 -16.63 -0.80
C GLY A 5 1.93 -16.52 -2.30
N LYS A 6 2.20 -17.57 -3.10
CA LYS A 6 1.95 -17.53 -4.54
C LYS A 6 0.44 -17.45 -4.81
N GLY A 7 0.01 -16.45 -5.57
CA GLY A 7 -1.41 -16.22 -5.90
C GLY A 7 -2.17 -15.34 -4.90
N LEU A 8 -1.61 -15.04 -3.72
CA LEU A 8 -2.31 -14.21 -2.73
C LEU A 8 -2.69 -12.82 -3.24
N ALA A 9 -1.86 -12.21 -4.09
CA ALA A 9 -2.20 -10.95 -4.73
C ALA A 9 -3.53 -11.04 -5.50
N SER A 10 -3.70 -12.09 -6.30
CA SER A 10 -4.91 -12.34 -7.07
C SER A 10 -6.11 -12.56 -6.16
N GLU A 11 -5.96 -13.32 -5.07
CA GLU A 11 -7.02 -13.54 -4.06
C GLU A 11 -7.43 -12.23 -3.36
N VAL A 12 -6.46 -11.36 -3.05
CA VAL A 12 -6.73 -10.03 -2.46
C VAL A 12 -7.50 -9.15 -3.43
N ALA A 13 -7.12 -9.12 -4.72
CA ALA A 13 -7.88 -8.39 -5.73
C ALA A 13 -9.30 -8.95 -5.88
N LEU A 14 -9.45 -10.27 -5.90
CA LEU A 14 -10.76 -10.93 -5.99
C LEU A 14 -11.65 -10.55 -4.79
N ALA A 15 -11.12 -10.60 -3.57
CA ALA A 15 -11.83 -10.21 -2.37
C ALA A 15 -12.27 -8.73 -2.39
N ARG A 16 -11.51 -7.88 -3.07
CA ARG A 16 -11.81 -6.46 -3.30
C ARG A 16 -12.71 -6.20 -4.51
N GLN A 17 -13.23 -7.24 -5.18
CA GLN A 17 -14.03 -7.15 -6.39
C GLN A 17 -13.30 -6.43 -7.55
N ASP A 18 -11.98 -6.57 -7.59
CA ASP A 18 -11.10 -5.95 -8.56
C ASP A 18 -10.49 -6.99 -9.52
N ALA A 19 -10.03 -6.54 -10.69
CA ALA A 19 -9.32 -7.40 -11.62
C ALA A 19 -8.06 -8.01 -10.95
N PRO A 20 -7.75 -9.31 -11.14
CA PRO A 20 -6.63 -9.99 -10.46
C PRO A 20 -5.27 -9.28 -10.58
N VAL A 21 -5.05 -8.61 -11.72
CA VAL A 21 -3.82 -7.84 -12.01
C VAL A 21 -3.58 -6.68 -11.02
N LYS A 22 -4.64 -6.14 -10.38
CA LYS A 22 -4.53 -5.08 -9.37
C LYS A 22 -4.03 -5.59 -8.01
N GLY A 23 -3.97 -6.90 -7.80
CA GLY A 23 -3.60 -7.50 -6.51
C GLY A 23 -2.23 -7.06 -5.98
N ASN A 24 -1.25 -6.96 -6.89
CA ASN A 24 0.09 -6.51 -6.53
C ASN A 24 0.11 -5.04 -6.11
N GLN A 25 -0.75 -4.20 -6.71
CA GLN A 25 -0.89 -2.80 -6.31
C GLN A 25 -1.46 -2.70 -4.89
N HIS A 26 -2.53 -3.45 -4.58
CA HIS A 26 -3.13 -3.46 -3.25
C HIS A 26 -2.15 -3.95 -2.18
N LEU A 27 -1.42 -5.03 -2.46
CA LEU A 27 -0.41 -5.54 -1.53
C LEU A 27 0.79 -4.60 -1.37
N GLY A 28 1.25 -3.98 -2.46
CA GLY A 28 2.34 -3.01 -2.43
C GLY A 28 1.97 -1.77 -1.62
N PHE A 29 0.76 -1.24 -1.85
CA PHE A 29 0.18 -0.15 -1.09
C PHE A 29 0.12 -0.46 0.41
N ALA A 30 -0.47 -1.59 0.78
CA ALA A 30 -0.59 -1.99 2.18
C ALA A 30 0.78 -2.16 2.86
N LYS A 31 1.77 -2.73 2.16
CA LYS A 31 3.13 -2.89 2.70
C LYS A 31 3.83 -1.56 2.92
N ALA A 32 3.70 -0.62 1.98
CA ALA A 32 4.30 0.70 2.10
C ALA A 32 3.73 1.45 3.31
N LEU A 33 2.41 1.45 3.48
CA LEU A 33 1.76 2.05 4.65
C LEU A 33 2.24 1.44 5.96
N VAL A 34 2.25 0.11 6.07
CA VAL A 34 2.57 -0.58 7.33
C VAL A 34 4.04 -0.49 7.70
N HIS A 35 4.97 -0.50 6.73
CA HIS A 35 6.40 -0.63 7.00
C HIS A 35 7.21 0.64 6.77
N GLU A 36 6.68 1.58 6.00
CA GLU A 36 7.42 2.75 5.52
C GLU A 36 6.74 4.06 5.88
N MET A 37 5.40 4.08 5.95
CA MET A 37 4.58 5.30 6.05
C MET A 37 3.47 5.22 7.13
N PRO A 38 3.83 5.07 8.42
CA PRO A 38 2.87 4.90 9.51
C PRO A 38 1.94 6.10 9.76
N TYR A 39 2.37 7.34 9.48
CA TYR A 39 1.54 8.53 9.66
C TYR A 39 0.47 8.64 8.56
N THR A 40 0.82 8.33 7.31
CA THR A 40 -0.17 8.18 6.23
C THR A 40 -1.17 7.07 6.56
N MET A 41 -0.72 5.95 7.15
CA MET A 41 -1.62 4.89 7.62
C MET A 41 -2.58 5.41 8.72
N ALA A 42 -2.05 6.09 9.74
CA ALA A 42 -2.87 6.65 10.81
C ALA A 42 -3.91 7.67 10.29
N ALA A 43 -3.54 8.51 9.32
CA ALA A 43 -4.46 9.45 8.69
C ALA A 43 -5.55 8.77 7.86
N LEU A 44 -5.24 7.63 7.23
CA LEU A 44 -6.23 6.78 6.55
C LEU A 44 -7.19 6.12 7.55
N GLU A 45 -6.67 5.53 8.63
CA GLU A 45 -7.48 4.88 9.68
C GLU A 45 -8.40 5.87 10.41
N ALA A 46 -7.94 7.11 10.61
CA ALA A 46 -8.73 8.19 11.18
C ALA A 46 -9.77 8.78 10.21
N GLY A 47 -9.77 8.35 8.94
CA GLY A 47 -10.68 8.87 7.91
C GLY A 47 -10.34 10.28 7.42
N VAL A 48 -9.18 10.83 7.79
CA VAL A 48 -8.68 12.12 7.30
C VAL A 48 -8.29 12.02 5.83
N LEU A 49 -7.70 10.88 5.44
CA LEU A 49 -7.43 10.53 4.06
C LEU A 49 -8.43 9.49 3.55
N SER A 50 -8.83 9.65 2.28
CA SER A 50 -9.46 8.55 1.55
C SER A 50 -8.38 7.55 1.10
N GLU A 51 -8.78 6.30 0.89
CA GLU A 51 -7.88 5.27 0.35
C GLU A 51 -7.23 5.71 -0.98
N TYR A 52 -7.99 6.41 -1.83
CA TYR A 52 -7.45 6.96 -3.08
C TYR A 52 -6.35 7.99 -2.84
N ARG A 53 -6.52 8.91 -1.89
CA ARG A 53 -5.48 9.91 -1.55
C ARG A 53 -4.25 9.26 -0.96
N ALA A 54 -4.42 8.30 -0.03
CA ALA A 54 -3.30 7.53 0.51
C ALA A 54 -2.56 6.77 -0.61
N THR A 55 -3.28 6.20 -1.58
CA THR A 55 -2.69 5.51 -2.74
C THR A 55 -1.82 6.47 -3.57
N LEU A 56 -2.28 7.70 -3.79
CA LEU A 56 -1.49 8.71 -4.50
C LEU A 56 -0.20 9.05 -3.75
N ILE A 57 -0.27 9.28 -2.43
CA ILE A 57 0.92 9.57 -1.62
C ILE A 57 1.96 8.45 -1.73
N VAL A 58 1.53 7.19 -1.58
CA VAL A 58 2.43 6.03 -1.72
C VAL A 58 2.99 5.93 -3.14
N ARG A 59 2.17 6.18 -4.17
CA ARG A 59 2.61 6.08 -5.57
C ARG A 59 3.63 7.17 -5.92
N GLU A 60 3.38 8.41 -5.55
CA GLU A 60 4.25 9.53 -5.91
C GLU A 60 5.54 9.54 -5.11
N SER A 61 5.51 9.04 -3.86
CA SER A 61 6.72 8.86 -3.06
C SER A 61 7.54 7.62 -3.46
N ALA A 62 7.06 6.78 -4.39
CA ALA A 62 7.70 5.52 -4.83
C ALA A 62 9.15 5.70 -5.34
N CYS A 63 9.49 6.90 -5.83
CA CYS A 63 10.83 7.25 -6.32
C CYS A 63 11.85 7.60 -5.22
N LEU A 64 11.39 7.85 -3.99
CA LEU A 64 12.24 8.24 -2.87
C LEU A 64 12.95 7.03 -2.24
N SER A 65 14.08 7.29 -1.59
CA SER A 65 14.69 6.34 -0.65
C SER A 65 13.75 6.13 0.55
N LEU A 66 13.94 5.03 1.29
CA LEU A 66 13.15 4.76 2.50
C LEU A 66 13.27 5.89 3.54
N GLU A 67 14.46 6.46 3.70
CA GLU A 67 14.72 7.57 4.61
C GLU A 67 13.94 8.83 4.21
N HIS A 68 14.05 9.26 2.96
CA HIS A 68 13.31 10.43 2.47
C HIS A 68 11.79 10.19 2.44
N ARG A 69 11.34 8.95 2.18
CA ARG A 69 9.92 8.60 2.23
C ARG A 69 9.38 8.71 3.65
N ARG A 70 10.15 8.32 4.67
CA ARG A 70 9.78 8.51 6.08
C ARG A 70 9.73 9.98 6.47
N GLN A 71 10.70 10.78 6.04
CA GLN A 71 10.68 12.23 6.25
C GLN A 71 9.47 12.91 5.59
N LEU A 72 9.03 12.41 4.43
CA LEU A 72 7.81 12.89 3.78
C LEU A 72 6.54 12.50 4.55
N ASP A 73 6.58 11.38 5.28
CA ASP A 73 5.43 10.85 6.01
C ASP A 73 5.17 11.55 7.35
N GLU A 74 6.21 12.12 7.99
CA GLU A 74 6.12 12.91 9.23
C GLU A 74 5.28 14.20 9.09
#